data_AF-A0A0D2SM73-F1
#
_entry.id   AF-A0A0D2SM73-F1
#
_cell.length_a   1.000
_cell.length_b   1.000
_cell.length_c   1.000
_cell.angle_alpha   90.00
_cell.angle_beta   90.00
_cell.angle_gamma   90.00
#
_symmetry.space_group_name_H-M   'P 1'
#
loop_
_entity.id
_entity.type
_entity.pdbx_description
1 polymer ?
#
loop_
_entity_poly.entity_id
_entity_poly.type
_entity_poly.pdbx_seq_one_letter_code
_entity_poly.pdbx_strand_id
1 'polypeptide(L)' 'FDILKEHGPLTVGDTWERIKEVGLRGLTSKRHMKIVVRWMRGRQNIRLICNHVGPHKQFL' A
#
# COMPACT_ATOMS: atom_id res chain seq x y z
N PHE A 1 3.47 0.31 8.12
CA PHE A 1 2.20 0.86 8.61
C PHE A 1 2.30 2.37 8.70
N ASP A 2 3.42 2.88 9.23
CA ASP A 2 3.65 4.32 9.43
C ASP A 2 3.55 5.12 8.13
N ILE A 3 4.06 4.60 7.01
CA ILE A 3 3.91 5.23 5.68
C ILE A 3 2.44 5.54 5.33
N LEU A 4 1.50 4.62 5.61
CA LEU A 4 0.08 4.83 5.33
C LEU A 4 -0.60 5.76 6.37
N LYS A 5 -0.08 5.80 7.60
CA LYS A 5 -0.55 6.75 8.62
C LYS A 5 -0.11 8.17 8.31
N GLU A 6 1.12 8.34 7.85
CA GLU A 6 1.72 9.64 7.56
C GLU A 6 1.17 10.27 6.28
N HIS A 7 1.01 9.46 5.22
CA HIS A 7 0.60 9.96 3.91
C HIS A 7 -0.86 9.70 3.54
N GLY A 8 -1.61 9.01 4.40
CA GLY A 8 -3.00 8.64 4.16
C GLY A 8 -3.17 7.46 3.19
N PRO A 9 -4.38 7.27 2.62
CA PRO A 9 -4.66 6.21 1.66
C PRO A 9 -3.82 6.37 0.39
N LEU A 10 -3.08 5.33 0.01
CA LEU A 10 -2.19 5.34 -1.14
C LEU A 10 -2.50 4.18 -2.06
N THR A 11 -2.28 4.36 -3.37
CA THR A 11 -2.32 3.22 -4.27
C THR A 11 -1.17 2.26 -3.96
N VAL A 12 -1.29 1.01 -4.41
CA VAL A 12 -0.20 0.02 -4.36
C VAL A 12 1.07 0.50 -5.09
N GLY A 13 0.92 1.37 -6.10
CA GLY A 13 2.04 1.98 -6.80
C GLY A 13 2.77 2.98 -5.91
N ASP A 14 2.03 3.96 -5.39
CA ASP A 14 2.58 5.05 -4.58
C ASP A 14 3.15 4.56 -3.26
N THR A 15 2.57 3.48 -2.70
CA THR A 15 3.11 2.80 -1.52
C THR A 15 4.49 2.20 -1.80
N TRP A 16 4.70 1.62 -2.99
CA TRP A 16 5.98 1.03 -3.36
C TRP A 16 7.07 2.08 -3.54
N GLU A 17 6.74 3.20 -4.18
CA GLU A 17 7.69 4.31 -4.36
C GLU A 17 8.19 4.84 -3.01
N ARG A 18 7.27 5.10 -2.07
CA ARG A 18 7.64 5.54 -0.71
C ARG A 18 8.45 4.52 0.08
N ILE A 19 8.12 3.23 -0.05
CA ILE A 19 8.90 2.17 0.62
C ILE A 19 10.36 2.15 0.12
N LYS A 20 10.58 2.42 -1.18
CA LYS A 20 11.94 2.51 -1.74
C LYS A 20 12.71 3.69 -1.16
N GLU A 21 12.06 4.84 -0.99
CA GLU A 21 12.67 6.04 -0.41
C GLU A 21 13.11 5.82 1.05
N VAL A 22 12.30 5.10 1.84
CA VAL A 22 12.60 4.80 3.25
C VAL A 22 13.65 3.69 3.41
N GLY A 23 13.90 2.88 2.37
CA GLY A 23 14.96 1.86 2.39
C GLY A 23 14.70 0.71 3.38
N LEU A 24 13.44 0.28 3.53
CA LEU A 24 13.03 -0.78 4.46
C LEU A 24 13.79 -2.10 4.18
N ARG A 25 14.69 -2.47 5.09
CA ARG A 25 15.42 -3.75 5.04
C ARG A 25 14.42 -4.91 5.15
N GLY A 26 14.35 -5.74 4.09
CA GLY A 26 13.48 -6.93 4.02
C GLY A 26 12.40 -6.87 2.94
N LEU A 27 12.09 -5.68 2.39
CA LEU A 27 11.15 -5.52 1.27
C LEU A 27 11.91 -5.39 -0.06
N THR A 28 12.29 -6.53 -0.62
CA THR A 28 13.17 -6.61 -1.80
C THR A 28 12.45 -6.45 -3.15
N SER A 29 11.12 -6.55 -3.20
CA SER A 29 10.37 -6.41 -4.45
C SER A 29 8.92 -5.97 -4.24
N LYS A 30 8.32 -5.40 -5.29
CA LYS A 30 6.90 -5.03 -5.32
C LYS A 30 5.98 -6.25 -5.11
N ARG A 31 6.40 -7.45 -5.51
CA ARG A 31 5.66 -8.69 -5.24
C ARG A 31 5.67 -9.01 -3.75
N HIS A 32 6.83 -8.93 -3.09
CA HIS A 32 6.95 -9.15 -1.65
C HIS A 32 6.10 -8.13 -0.87
N MET A 33 6.14 -6.86 -1.28
CA MET A 33 5.27 -5.82 -0.73
C MET A 33 3.79 -6.17 -0.83
N LYS A 34 3.30 -6.63 -1.99
CA LYS A 34 1.89 -7.05 -2.14
C LYS A 34 1.51 -8.19 -1.20
N ILE A 35 2.42 -9.13 -0.92
CA ILE A 35 2.17 -10.22 0.04
C ILE A 35 2.01 -9.64 1.45
N VAL A 36 2.92 -8.77 1.87
CA VAL A 36 2.85 -8.10 3.18
C VAL A 36 1.57 -7.27 3.31
N VAL A 37 1.20 -6.49 2.30
CA VAL A 37 -0.05 -5.70 2.26
C VAL A 37 -1.28 -6.61 2.40
N ARG A 38 -1.34 -7.76 1.69
CA ARG A 38 -2.44 -8.73 1.85
C ARG A 38 -2.48 -9.31 3.25
N TRP A 39 -1.33 -9.67 3.82
CA TRP A 39 -1.23 -10.19 5.18
C TRP A 39 -1.72 -9.16 6.22
N MET A 40 -1.31 -7.90 6.06
CA MET A 40 -1.75 -6.79 6.91
C MET A 40 -3.27 -6.60 6.82
N ARG A 41 -3.85 -6.71 5.62
CA ARG A 41 -5.31 -6.63 5.43
C ARG A 41 -6.04 -7.79 6.10
N GLY A 42 -5.50 -9.01 6.02
CA GLY A 42 -6.06 -10.18 6.71
C GLY A 42 -6.07 -10.03 8.23
N ARG A 43 -5.11 -9.28 8.78
CA ARG A 43 -5.04 -8.90 10.20
C ARG A 43 -5.80 -7.61 10.54
N GLN A 44 -6.57 -7.07 9.61
CA GLN A 44 -7.31 -5.81 9.77
C GLN A 44 -6.45 -4.58 10.10
N ASN A 45 -5.14 -4.62 9.81
CA ASN A 45 -4.25 -3.46 10.00
C ASN A 45 -4.47 -2.38 8.94
N ILE A 46 -4.97 -2.75 7.76
CA ILE A 46 -5.25 -1.85 6.64
C ILE A 46 -6.54 -2.30 5.93
N ARG A 47 -7.18 -1.39 5.21
CA ARG A 47 -8.39 -1.67 4.42
C ARG A 47 -8.13 -1.34 2.96
N LEU A 48 -8.69 -2.15 2.05
CA LEU A 48 -8.76 -1.83 0.63
C LEU A 48 -10.00 -0.98 0.37
N ILE A 49 -9.81 0.18 -0.25
CA ILE A 49 -10.85 1.15 -0.56
C ILE A 49 -10.94 1.26 -2.08
N CYS A 50 -12.16 1.28 -2.62
CA CYS A 50 -12.39 1.61 -4.01
C CYS A 50 -12.75 3.10 -4.07
N ASN A 51 -11.87 3.92 -4.63
CA ASN A 51 -12.08 5.33 -4.90
C ASN A 51 -12.50 5.48 -6.37
N HIS A 52 -13.76 5.83 -6.62
CA HIS A 52 -14.23 6.07 -7.99
C HIS A 52 -13.82 7.48 -8.41
N VAL A 53 -13.04 7.58 -9.49
CA VAL A 53 -12.69 8.85 -10.12
C VAL A 53 -13.43 8.90 -11.46
N GLY A 54 -14.64 9.45 -11.42
CA GLY A 54 -15.58 9.37 -12.54
C GLY A 54 -15.93 7.92 -12.88
N PRO A 55 -15.78 7.48 -14.15
CA PRO A 55 -16.06 6.10 -14.55
C PRO A 55 -14.95 5.10 -14.17
N HIS A 56 -13.80 5.57 -13.69
CA HIS A 56 -12.65 4.72 -13.41
C HIS A 56 -12.61 4.30 -11.94
N LYS A 57 -12.35 3.01 -11.72
CA LYS A 57 -12.09 2.46 -10.38
C LYS A 57 -10.61 2.60 -10.04
N GLN A 58 -10.31 3.35 -8.99
CA GLN A 58 -9.00 3.38 -8.37
C GLN A 58 -9.06 2.62 -7.04
N PHE A 59 -8.05 1.82 -6.76
CA PHE A 59 -7.94 1.11 -5.48
C PHE A 59 -6.82 1.70 -4.64
N LEU A 60 -7.16 2.04 -3.40
CA LEU A 60 -6.27 2.56 -2.35
C LEU A 60 -6.18 1.49 -1.24
#